data_AF-A0A2X3LLT4-F1
#
_entry.id   AF-A0A2X3LLT4-F1
#
_cell.length_a   1.000
_cell.length_b   1.000
_cell.length_c   1.000
_cell.angle_alpha   90.00
_cell.angle_beta   90.00
_cell.angle_gamma   90.00
#
_symmetry.space_group_name_H-M   'P 1'
#
loop_
_entity.id
_entity.type
_entity.pdbx_description
1 polymer ?
#
loop_
_entity_poly.entity_id
_entity_poly.type
_entity_poly.pdbx_seq_one_letter_code
_entity_poly.pdbx_strand_id
1 'polypeptide(L)'
;MPLGRAWEALREDEIACRSLGLSPRRIKLTAFTISAAFAGFAGTLFAARQGFVSPESFTFAESAFVLAIVVLGGMGSQFAVILAAILLVVSRELMRDFNEYSMLMLGGLMVLMMIWRPQGLLPMTRPQLKLKNGAAKGEQA
;
A
#
# COMPACT_ATOMS: atom_id res chain seq x y z
N MET A 1 20.47 -4.25 -12.95
CA MET A 1 19.14 -4.91 -12.83
C MET A 1 18.05 -3.88 -13.02
N PRO A 2 16.92 -4.20 -13.67
CA PRO A 2 15.77 -3.28 -13.74
C PRO A 2 15.20 -3.02 -12.35
N LEU A 3 14.70 -1.79 -12.12
CA LEU A 3 14.30 -1.28 -10.80
C LEU A 3 13.27 -2.19 -10.09
N GLY A 4 12.29 -2.71 -10.85
CA GLY A 4 11.27 -3.60 -10.30
C GLY A 4 11.82 -4.93 -9.76
N ARG A 5 12.80 -5.54 -10.44
CA ARG A 5 13.45 -6.77 -9.96
C ARG A 5 14.36 -6.49 -8.75
N ALA A 6 14.95 -5.30 -8.69
CA ALA A 6 15.74 -4.89 -7.53
C ALA A 6 14.88 -4.69 -6.27
N TRP A 7 13.66 -4.17 -6.40
CA TRP A 7 12.69 -4.09 -5.30
C TRP A 7 12.19 -5.46 -4.85
N GLU A 8 11.97 -6.37 -5.78
CA GLU A 8 11.56 -7.74 -5.46
C GLU A 8 12.67 -8.51 -4.72
N ALA A 9 13.90 -8.48 -5.23
CA ALA A 9 15.05 -9.12 -4.57
C ALA A 9 15.28 -8.56 -3.16
N LEU A 10 15.16 -7.24 -2.98
CA LEU A 10 15.31 -6.60 -1.67
C LEU A 10 14.21 -7.02 -0.69
N ARG A 11 12.99 -7.31 -1.17
CA ARG A 11 11.87 -7.76 -0.35
C ARG A 11 12.07 -9.20 0.14
N GLU A 12 12.75 -10.05 -0.63
CA GLU A 12 13.02 -11.44 -0.27
C GLU A 12 14.15 -11.56 0.75
N ASP A 13 15.32 -10.97 0.48
CA ASP A 13 16.45 -10.98 1.42
C ASP A 13 17.38 -9.77 1.20
N GLU A 14 17.43 -8.89 2.20
CA GLU A 14 18.30 -7.72 2.20
C GLU A 14 19.78 -8.08 2.34
N ILE A 15 20.11 -9.13 3.09
CA ILE A 15 21.49 -9.59 3.32
C ILE A 15 22.04 -10.19 2.04
N ALA A 16 21.27 -11.03 1.36
CA ALA A 16 21.65 -11.60 0.06
C ALA A 16 21.88 -10.52 -1.00
N CYS A 17 21.01 -9.50 -1.05
CA CYS A 17 21.20 -8.35 -1.95
C CYS A 17 22.53 -7.61 -1.70
N ARG A 18 22.91 -7.41 -0.43
CA ARG A 18 24.19 -6.76 -0.09
C ARG A 18 25.38 -7.59 -0.56
N SER A 19 25.33 -8.92 -0.40
CA SER A 19 26.39 -9.82 -0.87
C SER A 19 26.56 -9.82 -2.39
N LEU A 20 25.51 -9.49 -3.15
CA LEU A 20 25.53 -9.33 -4.60
C LEU A 20 26.00 -7.93 -5.05
N GLY A 21 26.44 -7.07 -4.13
CA GLY A 21 26.90 -5.71 -4.44
C GLY A 21 25.77 -4.70 -4.68
N LEU A 22 24.52 -5.06 -4.43
CA LEU A 22 23.41 -4.11 -4.47
C LEU A 22 23.41 -3.28 -3.19
N SER A 23 23.17 -1.97 -3.30
CA SER A 23 23.04 -1.08 -2.14
C SER A 23 21.57 -0.97 -1.72
N PRO A 24 21.14 -1.58 -0.59
CA PRO A 24 19.75 -1.52 -0.14
C PRO A 24 19.29 -0.09 0.10
N ARG A 25 20.21 0.78 0.54
CA ARG A 25 19.97 2.20 0.75
C ARG A 25 19.44 2.88 -0.52
N ARG A 26 20.09 2.68 -1.67
CA ARG A 26 19.66 3.30 -2.94
C ARG A 26 18.31 2.75 -3.39
N ILE A 27 18.11 1.45 -3.25
CA ILE A 27 16.87 0.76 -3.65
C ILE A 27 15.68 1.22 -2.79
N LYS A 28 15.87 1.40 -1.47
CA LYS A 28 14.84 1.97 -0.58
C LYS A 28 14.59 3.45 -0.87
N LEU A 29 15.64 4.22 -1.15
CA LEU A 29 15.53 5.63 -1.53
C LEU A 29 14.72 5.82 -2.82
N THR A 30 14.92 5.00 -3.85
CA THR A 30 14.12 5.13 -5.08
C THR A 30 12.64 4.87 -4.83
N ALA A 31 12.30 3.86 -4.02
CA ALA A 31 10.91 3.60 -3.63
C ALA A 31 10.31 4.77 -2.83
N PHE A 32 11.07 5.32 -1.89
CA PHE A 32 10.64 6.47 -1.09
C PHE A 32 10.46 7.74 -1.93
N THR A 33 11.43 8.09 -2.78
CA THR A 33 11.38 9.30 -3.60
C THR A 33 10.21 9.26 -4.60
N ILE A 34 9.94 8.10 -5.21
CA ILE A 34 8.80 7.92 -6.11
C ILE A 34 7.49 8.14 -5.33
N SER A 35 7.35 7.53 -4.16
CA SER A 35 6.16 7.68 -3.31
C SER A 35 5.96 9.14 -2.86
N ALA A 36 7.04 9.80 -2.44
CA ALA A 36 7.02 11.19 -2.02
C ALA A 36 6.67 12.15 -3.18
N ALA A 37 7.12 11.86 -4.41
CA ALA A 37 6.75 12.65 -5.58
C ALA A 37 5.23 12.58 -5.86
N PHE A 38 4.62 11.39 -5.78
CA PHE A 38 3.18 11.25 -5.93
C PHE A 38 2.39 11.89 -4.79
N ALA A 39 2.85 11.72 -3.54
CA ALA A 39 2.21 12.35 -2.38
C ALA A 39 2.27 13.89 -2.46
N GLY A 40 3.43 14.44 -2.84
CA GLY A 40 3.61 15.88 -3.05
C GLY A 40 2.72 16.41 -4.18
N PHE A 41 2.65 15.72 -5.31
CA PHE A 41 1.80 16.09 -6.43
C PHE A 41 0.30 16.07 -6.06
N ALA A 42 -0.15 15.05 -5.33
CA ALA A 42 -1.52 15.01 -4.83
C ALA A 42 -1.81 16.15 -3.83
N GLY A 43 -0.86 16.43 -2.93
CA GLY A 43 -0.98 17.49 -1.93
C GLY A 43 -1.04 18.89 -2.53
N THR A 44 -0.26 19.19 -3.57
CA THR A 44 -0.33 20.50 -4.25
C THR A 44 -1.67 20.71 -4.95
N LEU A 45 -2.21 19.68 -5.60
CA LEU A 45 -3.55 19.73 -6.21
C LEU A 45 -4.65 19.91 -5.15
N PHE A 46 -4.53 19.23 -4.01
CA PHE A 46 -5.46 19.38 -2.89
C PHE A 46 -5.43 20.81 -2.32
N ALA A 47 -4.24 21.37 -2.07
CA ALA A 47 -4.08 22.73 -1.58
C ALA A 47 -4.65 23.78 -2.57
N ALA A 48 -4.40 23.58 -3.87
CA ALA A 48 -4.94 24.44 -4.92
C ALA A 48 -6.48 24.39 -5.01
N ARG A 49 -7.09 23.23 -4.73
CA ARG A 49 -8.55 23.05 -4.71
C ARG A 49 -9.21 23.65 -3.46
N GLN A 50 -8.58 23.52 -2.30
CA GLN A 50 -9.18 23.94 -1.03
C GLN A 50 -9.13 25.47 -0.85
N GLY A 51 -8.15 26.15 -1.46
CA GLY A 51 -8.02 27.61 -1.49
C GLY A 51 -7.64 28.25 -0.14
N PHE A 52 -7.97 27.59 0.97
CA PHE A 52 -7.61 27.97 2.34
C PHE A 52 -7.20 26.73 3.13
N VAL A 53 -6.01 26.76 3.72
CA VAL A 53 -5.48 25.66 4.52
C VAL A 53 -5.61 26.03 5.99
N SER A 54 -6.60 25.44 6.67
CA SER A 54 -6.72 25.53 8.12
C SER A 54 -6.08 24.30 8.80
N PRO A 55 -5.41 24.47 9.95
CA PRO A 55 -4.87 23.34 10.72
C PRO A 55 -5.96 22.36 11.19
N GLU A 56 -7.21 22.82 11.26
CA GLU A 56 -8.39 22.00 11.54
C GLU A 56 -8.69 20.97 10.44
N SER A 57 -8.20 21.18 9.22
CA SER A 57 -8.35 20.24 8.12
C SER A 57 -7.32 19.10 8.15
N PHE A 58 -6.29 19.18 9.00
CA PHE A 58 -5.21 18.20 9.10
C PHE A 58 -5.18 17.56 10.49
N THR A 59 -6.32 17.02 10.91
CA THR A 59 -6.43 16.32 12.19
C THR A 59 -5.84 14.91 12.14
N PHE A 60 -5.62 14.32 13.32
CA PHE A 60 -5.24 12.91 13.44
C PHE A 60 -6.23 11.98 12.71
N ALA A 61 -7.53 12.31 12.72
CA ALA A 61 -8.57 11.54 12.05
C ALA A 61 -8.34 11.47 10.53
N GLU A 62 -7.91 12.55 9.89
CA GLU A 62 -7.60 12.56 8.45
C GLU A 62 -6.39 11.68 8.11
N SER A 63 -5.34 11.75 8.94
CA SER A 63 -4.16 10.90 8.76
C SER A 63 -4.51 9.42 8.95
N ALA A 64 -5.33 9.10 9.96
CA ALA A 64 -5.84 7.76 10.20
C ALA A 64 -6.76 7.28 9.07
N PHE A 65 -7.54 8.16 8.46
CA PHE A 65 -8.39 7.84 7.31
C PHE A 65 -7.58 7.46 6.08
N VAL A 66 -6.54 8.23 5.73
CA VAL A 66 -5.63 7.89 4.63
C VAL A 66 -4.93 6.54 4.89
N LEU A 67 -4.51 6.28 6.13
CA LEU A 67 -3.97 4.98 6.52
C LEU A 67 -5.01 3.86 6.40
N ALA A 68 -6.25 4.10 6.82
CA ALA A 68 -7.34 3.13 6.73
C ALA A 68 -7.60 2.70 5.27
N ILE A 69 -7.55 3.64 4.33
CA ILE A 69 -7.67 3.33 2.89
C ILE A 69 -6.60 2.32 2.43
N VAL A 70 -5.34 2.55 2.81
CA VAL A 70 -4.23 1.68 2.41
C VAL A 70 -4.31 0.31 3.08
N VAL A 71 -4.63 0.29 4.38
CA VAL A 71 -4.77 -0.95 5.16
C VAL A 71 -5.94 -1.79 4.65
N LEU A 72 -7.09 -1.17 4.39
CA LEU A 72 -8.27 -1.85 3.86
C LEU A 72 -8.06 -2.37 2.44
N GLY A 73 -7.36 -1.60 1.60
CA GLY A 73 -6.95 -2.05 0.27
C GLY A 73 -6.02 -3.27 0.30
N GLY A 74 -5.14 -3.35 1.30
CA GLY A 74 -4.21 -4.47 1.50
C GLY A 74 -2.82 -4.23 0.91
N MET A 75 -1.79 -4.71 1.63
CA MET A 75 -0.37 -4.54 1.29
C MET A 75 0.03 -5.38 0.08
N GLY A 76 -0.23 -4.89 -1.13
CA GLY A 76 0.30 -5.48 -2.36
C GLY A 76 -0.48 -5.18 -3.62
N SER A 77 -1.78 -4.87 -3.54
CA SER A 77 -2.62 -4.65 -4.72
C SER A 77 -2.99 -3.18 -4.90
N GLN A 78 -2.41 -2.53 -5.91
CA GLN A 78 -2.77 -1.14 -6.26
C GLN A 78 -4.26 -1.01 -6.61
N PHE A 79 -4.83 -1.99 -7.31
CA PHE A 79 -6.26 -2.01 -7.65
C PHE A 79 -7.17 -2.06 -6.42
N ALA A 80 -6.78 -2.83 -5.40
CA ALA A 80 -7.56 -2.93 -4.17
C ALA A 80 -7.52 -1.64 -3.34
N VAL A 81 -6.37 -0.95 -3.31
CA VAL A 81 -6.24 0.37 -2.67
C VAL A 81 -7.10 1.42 -3.38
N ILE A 82 -7.14 1.42 -4.72
CA ILE A 82 -8.00 2.33 -5.48
C ILE A 82 -9.47 2.07 -5.18
N LEU A 83 -9.90 0.80 -5.17
CA LEU A 83 -11.28 0.44 -4.85
C LEU A 83 -11.65 0.83 -3.41
N ALA A 84 -10.75 0.58 -2.44
CA ALA A 84 -10.90 0.98 -1.06
C ALA A 84 -11.04 2.50 -0.91
N ALA A 85 -10.22 3.27 -1.63
CA ALA A 85 -10.28 4.73 -1.62
C ALA A 85 -11.63 5.23 -2.10
N ILE A 86 -12.13 4.74 -3.23
CA ILE A 86 -13.45 5.12 -3.77
C ILE A 86 -14.55 4.79 -2.77
N LEU A 87 -14.58 3.56 -2.25
CA LEU A 87 -15.61 3.10 -1.33
C LEU A 87 -15.62 3.93 -0.05
N LEU A 88 -14.45 4.15 0.56
CA LEU A 88 -14.33 4.90 1.81
C LEU A 88 -14.64 6.39 1.62
N VAL A 89 -14.17 7.01 0.54
CA VAL A 89 -14.46 8.43 0.25
C VAL A 89 -15.95 8.64 0.00
N VAL A 90 -16.58 7.79 -0.83
CA VAL A 90 -18.03 7.87 -1.08
C VAL A 90 -18.81 7.62 0.21
N SER A 91 -18.42 6.62 1.00
CA SER A 91 -19.08 6.35 2.28
C SER A 91 -19.00 7.53 3.25
N ARG A 92 -17.86 8.23 3.27
CA ARG A 92 -17.65 9.42 4.11
C ARG A 92 -18.46 10.61 3.61
N GLU A 93 -18.57 10.80 2.30
CA GLU A 93 -19.35 11.90 1.72
C GLU A 93 -20.86 11.72 1.99
N LEU A 94 -21.39 10.49 1.89
CA LEU A 94 -22.78 10.20 2.25
C LEU A 94 -23.07 10.39 3.75
N MET A 95 -22.07 10.12 4.60
CA MET A 95 -22.17 10.25 6.06
C MET A 95 -21.78 11.63 6.57
N ARG A 96 -21.48 12.60 5.68
CA ARG A 96 -20.97 13.92 6.06
C ARG A 96 -21.91 14.68 6.98
N ASP A 97 -23.22 14.44 6.86
CA ASP A 97 -24.25 15.05 7.72
C ASP A 97 -24.28 14.45 9.14
N PHE A 98 -23.71 13.26 9.37
CA PHE A 98 -23.59 12.57 10.67
C PHE A 98 -22.17 12.70 11.27
N ASN A 99 -21.55 13.88 11.12
CA ASN A 99 -20.13 14.14 11.38
C ASN A 99 -19.60 13.60 12.72
N GLU A 100 -20.40 13.59 13.79
CA GLU A 100 -20.02 13.05 15.11
C GLU A 100 -19.74 11.54 15.14
N TYR A 101 -20.36 10.74 14.27
CA TYR A 101 -20.18 9.27 14.25
C TYR A 101 -19.04 8.81 13.34
N SER A 102 -18.45 9.71 12.54
CA SER A 102 -17.39 9.37 11.58
C SER A 102 -16.21 8.65 12.21
N MET A 103 -15.82 9.05 13.42
CA MET A 103 -14.66 8.48 14.12
C MET A 103 -14.94 7.07 14.66
N LEU A 104 -16.15 6.83 15.19
CA LEU A 104 -16.60 5.51 15.62
C LEU A 104 -16.76 4.57 14.42
N MET A 105 -17.29 5.08 13.31
CA MET A 105 -17.49 4.30 12.10
C MET A 105 -16.16 3.91 11.46
N LEU A 106 -15.18 4.81 11.40
CA LEU A 106 -13.84 4.55 10.88
C LEU A 106 -13.10 3.50 11.73
N GLY A 107 -13.16 3.63 13.05
CA GLY A 107 -12.61 2.64 13.98
C GLY A 107 -13.32 1.28 13.87
N GLY A 108 -14.65 1.29 13.83
CA GLY A 108 -15.45 0.07 13.67
C GLY A 108 -15.19 -0.64 12.35
N LEU A 109 -15.07 0.11 11.26
CA LEU A 109 -14.77 -0.41 9.93
C LEU A 109 -13.37 -1.04 9.89
N MET A 110 -12.37 -0.43 10.53
CA MET A 110 -11.02 -1.02 10.72
C MET A 110 -11.06 -2.33 11.49
N VAL A 111 -11.77 -2.39 12.62
CA VAL A 111 -11.90 -3.60 13.44
C VAL A 111 -12.61 -4.71 12.67
N LEU A 112 -13.69 -4.38 11.97
CA LEU A 112 -14.47 -5.33 11.18
C LEU A 112 -13.62 -5.91 10.03
N MET A 113 -12.76 -5.11 9.41
CA MET A 113 -11.81 -5.56 8.39
C MET A 113 -10.74 -6.49 8.96
N MET A 114 -10.16 -6.16 10.13
CA MET A 114 -9.21 -7.02 10.82
C MET A 114 -9.82 -8.39 11.16
N ILE A 115 -11.12 -8.44 11.47
CA ILE A 115 -11.86 -9.68 11.75
C ILE A 115 -12.13 -10.47 10.47
N TRP A 116 -12.61 -9.81 9.40
CA TRP A 116 -13.02 -10.53 8.19
C TRP A 116 -11.84 -10.99 7.32
N ARG A 117 -10.86 -10.12 7.05
CA ARG A 117 -9.75 -10.42 6.13
C ARG A 117 -8.52 -9.54 6.44
N PRO A 118 -7.58 -9.98 7.30
CA PRO A 118 -6.39 -9.20 7.66
C PRO A 118 -5.40 -8.98 6.50
N GLN A 119 -5.67 -9.54 5.30
CA GLN A 119 -4.85 -9.37 4.10
C GLN A 119 -5.40 -8.34 3.09
N GLY A 120 -6.53 -7.67 3.40
CA GLY A 120 -7.19 -6.68 2.54
C GLY A 120 -8.17 -7.27 1.51
N LEU A 121 -8.75 -6.41 0.66
CA LEU A 121 -9.84 -6.77 -0.29
C LEU A 121 -9.43 -7.79 -1.37
N LEU A 122 -8.21 -7.72 -1.90
CA LEU A 122 -7.70 -8.67 -2.91
C LEU A 122 -6.24 -9.04 -2.61
N PRO A 123 -5.98 -10.23 -2.04
CA PRO A 123 -4.61 -10.70 -1.84
C PRO A 123 -3.96 -11.00 -3.20
N MET A 124 -2.80 -10.39 -3.45
CA MET A 124 -1.98 -10.72 -4.61
C MET A 124 -1.47 -12.15 -4.48
N THR A 125 -2.12 -13.09 -5.15
CA THR A 125 -1.61 -14.46 -5.31
C THR A 125 -0.53 -14.44 -6.39
N ARG A 126 0.73 -14.50 -5.99
CA ARG A 126 1.85 -14.61 -6.95
C ARG A 126 1.83 -16.01 -7.57
N PRO A 127 1.94 -16.15 -8.91
CA PRO A 127 2.24 -17.43 -9.52
C PRO A 127 3.63 -17.86 -9.08
N GLN A 128 3.71 -18.77 -8.12
CA GLN A 128 4.95 -19.44 -7.75
C GLN A 128 5.37 -20.27 -8.96
N LEU A 129 6.39 -19.85 -9.71
CA LEU A 129 7.03 -20.70 -10.70
C LEU A 129 7.71 -21.84 -9.94
N LYS A 130 6.96 -22.93 -9.71
CA LYS A 130 7.51 -24.21 -9.30
C LYS A 130 8.44 -24.67 -10.41
N LEU A 131 9.74 -24.54 -10.19
CA LEU A 131 10.75 -25.20 -11.01
C LEU A 131 10.46 -26.70 -10.96
N LYS A 132 10.12 -27.25 -12.12
CA LYS A 132 9.90 -28.68 -12.31
C LYS A 132 11.25 -29.39 -12.14
N ASN A 133 11.60 -29.74 -10.90
CA ASN A 133 12.73 -30.63 -10.61
C ASN A 133 12.44 -32.00 -11.26
N GLY A 134 13.04 -32.26 -12.42
CA GLY A 134 12.78 -33.50 -13.16
C GLY A 134 13.67 -33.75 -14.37
N ALA A 135 14.94 -33.32 -14.37
CA ALA A 135 15.87 -33.65 -15.46
C ALA A 135 17.35 -33.80 -15.02
N ALA A 136 17.61 -34.28 -13.80
CA ALA A 136 18.96 -34.62 -13.34
C ALA A 136 19.02 -36.01 -12.70
N LYS A 137 18.27 -36.98 -13.26
CA LYS A 137 18.38 -38.40 -12.89
C LYS A 137 18.28 -39.24 -14.17
N GLY A 138 19.39 -39.32 -14.90
CA GLY A 138 19.45 -40.07 -16.16
C GLY A 138 20.85 -40.33 -16.72
N GLU A 139 21.93 -40.12 -15.96
CA GLU A 139 23.29 -40.48 -16.38
C GLU A 139 23.98 -41.29 -15.28
N GLN A 140 23.43 -42.48 -14.99
CA GLN A 140 24.13 -43.59 -14.34
C GLN A 140 23.44 -44.90 -14.76
N ALA A 141 23.84 -45.43 -15.91
CA ALA A 141 23.84 -46.85 -16.27
C ALA A 141 24.59 -47.03 -17.59
#